data_AF-A0AAD7HXZ3-F1
#
_entry.id   AF-A0AAD7HXZ3-F1
#
_cell.length_a   1.000
_cell.length_b   1.000
_cell.length_c   1.000
_cell.angle_alpha   90.00
_cell.angle_beta   90.00
_cell.angle_gamma   90.00
#
_symmetry.space_group_name_H-M   'P 1'
#
loop_
_entity.id
_entity.type
_entity.pdbx_description
1 polymer ?
#
loop_
_entity_poly.entity_id
_entity_poly.type
_entity_poly.pdbx_seq_one_letter_code
_entity_poly.pdbx_strand_id
1 'polypeptide(L)'
;MCKACAQKFNERAGEHFRHGEYEQAVASYTSATGVDPTSAVYFSNLAAAYLNRKIPRCRQCSDRRAGAGSQVDQSTVPQSRGC
;
A
#
# COMPACT_ATOMS: atom_id res chain seq x y z
N MET A 1 -13.92 23.53 1.74
CA MET A 1 -13.01 22.46 1.27
C MET A 1 -11.86 23.11 0.52
N CYS A 2 -10.64 23.08 1.08
CA CYS A 2 -9.49 23.75 0.49
C CYS A 2 -8.59 22.72 -0.20
N LYS A 3 -8.76 22.56 -1.52
CA LYS A 3 -7.95 21.66 -2.35
C LYS A 3 -6.45 21.97 -2.25
N ALA A 4 -6.10 23.25 -2.09
CA ALA A 4 -4.72 23.69 -1.90
C ALA A 4 -4.08 23.18 -0.59
N CYS A 5 -4.86 23.02 0.48
CA CYS A 5 -4.36 22.44 1.73
C CYS A 5 -4.05 20.95 1.56
N ALA A 6 -4.93 20.22 0.88
CA ALA A 6 -4.73 18.80 0.62
C ALA A 6 -3.52 18.54 -0.30
N GLN A 7 -3.26 19.41 -1.29
CA GLN A 7 -2.04 19.35 -2.10
C GLN A 7 -0.76 19.54 -1.27
N LYS A 8 -0.72 20.53 -0.35
CA LYS A 8 0.44 20.71 0.54
C LYS A 8 0.71 19.49 1.43
N PHE A 9 -0.33 18.84 1.94
CA PHE A 9 -0.16 17.61 2.71
C PHE A 9 0.37 16.45 1.86
N ASN A 10 -0.06 16.36 0.60
CA ASN A 10 0.45 15.36 -0.35
C ASN A 10 1.93 15.58 -0.69
N GLU A 11 2.36 16.83 -0.90
CA GLU A 11 3.77 17.17 -1.15
C GLU A 11 4.65 16.80 0.06
N ARG A 12 4.24 17.20 1.27
CA ARG A 12 4.92 16.83 2.52
C ARG A 12 4.98 15.32 2.73
N ALA A 13 3.87 14.62 2.51
CA ALA A 13 3.84 13.17 2.64
C ALA A 13 4.76 12.47 1.63
N GLY A 14 4.90 13.05 0.43
CA GLY A 14 5.86 12.60 -0.58
C GLY A 14 7.33 12.85 -0.20
N GLU A 15 7.64 13.92 0.54
CA GLU A 15 8.96 14.08 1.17
C GLU A 15 9.21 13.00 2.23
N HIS A 16 8.31 12.82 3.19
CA HIS A 16 8.46 11.79 4.22
C HIS A 16 8.59 10.38 3.61
N PHE A 17 7.85 10.08 2.54
CA PHE A 17 7.96 8.82 1.82
C PHE A 17 9.36 8.63 1.20
N ARG A 18 9.96 9.69 0.64
CA ARG A 18 11.34 9.67 0.12
C ARG A 18 12.39 9.54 1.23
N HIS A 19 12.13 10.09 2.40
CA HIS A 19 12.99 9.97 3.58
C HIS A 19 12.86 8.61 4.29
N GLY A 20 11.94 7.73 3.86
CA GLY A 20 11.68 6.44 4.51
C GLY A 20 10.81 6.55 5.77
N GLU A 21 10.30 7.73 6.07
CA GLU A 21 9.42 8.01 7.21
C GLU A 21 7.96 7.69 6.86
N TYR A 22 7.70 6.41 6.56
CA TYR A 22 6.39 5.97 6.09
C TYR A 22 5.27 6.22 7.11
N GLU A 23 5.57 6.21 8.41
CA GLU A 23 4.61 6.53 9.49
C GLU A 23 4.11 7.97 9.43
N GLN A 24 5.04 8.93 9.26
CA GLN A 24 4.71 10.36 9.16
C GLN A 24 4.03 10.69 7.83
N ALA A 25 4.42 10.00 6.75
CA ALA A 25 3.75 10.09 5.46
C ALA A 25 2.28 9.66 5.57
N VAL A 26 2.00 8.55 6.26
CA VAL A 26 0.65 8.05 6.50
C VAL A 26 -0.21 9.07 7.27
N ALA A 27 0.32 9.68 8.33
CA ALA A 27 -0.42 10.68 9.10
C ALA A 27 -0.78 11.91 8.25
N SER A 28 0.16 12.36 7.40
CA SER A 28 -0.04 13.48 6.48
C SER A 28 -1.08 13.18 5.41
N TYR A 29 -1.03 11.98 4.80
CA TYR A 29 -2.05 11.54 3.84
C TYR A 29 -3.43 11.37 4.48
N THR A 30 -3.50 10.89 5.72
CA THR A 30 -4.77 10.76 6.45
C THR A 30 -5.41 12.13 6.68
N SER A 31 -4.61 13.13 7.04
CA SER A 31 -5.05 14.52 7.16
C SER A 31 -5.54 15.08 5.83
N ALA A 32 -4.86 14.76 4.72
CA ALA A 32 -5.30 15.16 3.38
C ALA A 32 -6.66 14.56 2.99
N THR A 33 -6.90 13.27 3.27
CA THR A 33 -8.18 12.60 2.98
C THR A 33 -9.34 13.14 3.83
N GLY A 34 -9.06 13.66 5.03
CA GLY A 34 -10.08 14.33 5.86
C GLY A 34 -10.48 15.72 5.33
N VAL A 35 -9.55 16.41 4.65
CA VAL A 35 -9.81 17.73 4.06
C VAL A 35 -10.49 17.63 2.71
N ASP A 36 -10.08 16.65 1.90
CA ASP A 36 -10.67 16.38 0.59
C ASP A 36 -10.91 14.86 0.42
N PRO A 37 -12.08 14.37 0.83
CA PRO A 37 -12.43 12.95 0.72
C PRO A 37 -12.80 12.54 -0.72
N THR A 38 -12.76 13.47 -1.68
CA THR A 38 -13.19 13.19 -3.07
C THR A 38 -12.05 12.77 -3.98
N SER A 39 -10.81 12.97 -3.55
CA SER A 39 -9.64 12.67 -4.36
C SER A 39 -9.12 11.25 -4.15
N ALA A 40 -9.36 10.39 -5.15
CA ALA A 40 -8.84 9.02 -5.19
C ALA A 40 -7.30 8.94 -5.12
N VAL A 41 -6.61 10.00 -5.57
CA VAL A 41 -5.14 10.08 -5.55
C VAL A 41 -4.58 9.98 -4.14
N TYR A 42 -5.23 10.61 -3.15
CA TYR A 42 -4.76 10.57 -1.76
C TYR A 42 -4.91 9.18 -1.15
N PHE A 43 -6.00 8.47 -1.47
CA PHE A 43 -6.19 7.09 -1.04
C PHE A 43 -5.17 6.15 -1.68
N SER A 44 -4.84 6.34 -2.97
CA SER A 44 -3.78 5.56 -3.63
C SER A 44 -2.41 5.78 -2.98
N ASN A 45 -2.06 7.03 -2.69
CA ASN A 45 -0.77 7.36 -2.07
C ASN A 45 -0.69 6.89 -0.61
N LEU A 46 -1.80 6.97 0.14
CA LEU A 46 -1.93 6.42 1.48
C LEU A 46 -1.72 4.89 1.48
N ALA A 47 -2.34 4.18 0.54
CA ALA A 47 -2.17 2.74 0.39
C ALA A 47 -0.71 2.38 0.09
N ALA A 48 -0.05 3.12 -0.81
CA ALA A 48 1.37 2.92 -1.09
C ALA A 48 2.24 3.14 0.16
N ALA A 49 1.96 4.19 0.95
CA ALA A 49 2.68 4.45 2.20
C ALA A 49 2.48 3.31 3.22
N TYR A 50 1.26 2.78 3.36
CA TYR A 50 0.98 1.63 4.23
C TYR A 50 1.68 0.34 3.76
N LEU A 51 1.71 0.09 2.45
CA LEU A 51 2.38 -1.06 1.88
C LEU A 51 3.87 -1.01 2.19
N ASN A 52 4.53 0.13 1.98
CA ASN A 52 5.95 0.30 2.25
C ASN A 52 6.28 0.29 3.75
N ARG A 53 5.37 0.75 4.62
CA ARG A 53 5.52 0.62 6.08
C ARG A 53 5.45 -0.84 6.55
N LYS A 54 4.52 -1.63 5.99
CA LYS A 54 4.16 -2.96 6.53
C LYS A 54 4.89 -4.14 5.91
N ILE A 55 5.60 -3.99 4.80
CA ILE A 55 6.31 -5.13 4.19
C ILE A 55 7.68 -5.35 4.83
N PRO A 56 7.89 -6.41 5.64
CA PRO A 56 9.10 -7.19 5.46
C PRO A 56 8.99 -7.72 4.03
N ARG A 57 9.79 -7.18 3.11
CA ARG A 57 9.96 -7.81 1.79
C ARG A 57 10.33 -9.27 2.07
N CYS A 58 9.40 -10.20 1.85
CA CYS A 58 9.78 -11.59 1.64
C CYS A 58 10.65 -11.58 0.38
N ARG A 59 11.97 -11.56 0.58
CA ARG A 59 13.00 -11.63 -0.47
C ARG A 59 12.76 -12.80 -1.45
N GLN A 60 11.92 -13.76 -1.07
CA GLN A 60 11.58 -14.95 -1.84
C GLN A 60 10.47 -14.75 -2.89
N CYS A 61 9.74 -13.64 -2.88
CA CYS A 61 8.61 -13.44 -3.82
C CYS A 61 8.97 -12.65 -5.08
N SER A 62 10.26 -12.59 -5.46
CA SER A 62 10.76 -11.84 -6.60
C SER A 62 10.13 -12.22 -7.96
N ASP A 63 9.46 -13.37 -8.09
CA ASP A 63 9.14 -13.95 -9.41
C ASP A 63 7.67 -14.34 -9.64
N ARG A 64 6.69 -13.50 -9.23
CA ARG A 64 5.33 -13.61 -9.81
C ARG A 64 4.81 -12.31 -10.41
N ARG A 65 5.68 -11.67 -11.21
CA ARG A 65 5.23 -10.76 -12.27
C ARG A 65 5.95 -11.07 -13.60
N ALA A 66 5.95 -12.34 -13.98
CA ALA A 66 6.21 -12.76 -15.34
C ALA A 66 5.45 -14.08 -15.57
N GLY A 67 4.29 -13.98 -16.20
CA GLY A 67 3.48 -15.17 -16.51
C GLY A 67 2.00 -14.84 -16.55
N ALA A 68 1.53 -14.41 -17.71
CA ALA A 68 0.14 -14.56 -18.09
C ALA A 68 -0.31 -16.01 -17.89
N GLY A 69 -1.56 -16.21 -17.46
CA GLY A 69 -2.33 -17.41 -17.76
C GLY A 69 -2.57 -18.39 -16.60
N SER A 70 -3.86 -18.69 -16.47
CA SER A 70 -4.45 -19.98 -16.04
C SER A 70 -4.77 -20.20 -14.56
N GLN A 71 -6.05 -20.45 -14.34
CA GLN A 71 -6.67 -21.23 -13.24
C GLN A 71 -5.77 -22.31 -12.65
N VAL A 72 -5.85 -22.49 -11.33
CA VAL A 72 -6.33 -23.72 -10.65
C VAL A 72 -6.38 -23.40 -9.14
N ASP A 73 -7.54 -23.33 -8.50
CA ASP A 73 -8.48 -24.40 -8.11
C ASP A 73 -8.19 -24.99 -6.72
N GLN A 74 -9.27 -25.12 -5.97
CA GLN A 74 -9.36 -25.41 -4.55
C GLN A 74 -8.79 -26.81 -4.26
N SER A 75 -7.67 -26.90 -3.56
CA SER A 75 -7.19 -28.17 -3.00
C SER A 75 -6.57 -27.96 -1.62
N THR A 76 -7.43 -27.44 -0.76
CA THR A 76 -7.35 -27.55 0.70
C THR A 76 -7.66 -29.00 1.09
N VAL A 77 -6.71 -29.93 0.95
CA VAL A 77 -6.78 -31.19 1.72
C VAL A 77 -5.36 -31.63 2.12
N PRO A 78 -4.95 -31.47 3.38
CA PRO A 78 -3.78 -32.16 3.89
C PRO A 78 -4.17 -33.61 4.15
N GLN A 79 -3.78 -34.55 3.28
CA GLN A 79 -3.88 -35.97 3.64
C GLN A 79 -2.77 -36.32 4.65
N SER A 80 -3.19 -36.32 5.90
CA SER A 80 -2.67 -37.10 7.03
C SER A 80 -2.02 -38.40 6.58
N ARG A 81 -0.70 -38.51 6.74
CA ARG A 81 0.00 -39.80 6.78
C ARG A 81 -0.22 -40.40 8.17
N GLY A 82 -1.22 -41.27 8.27
CA GLY A 82 -1.42 -42.18 9.39
C GLY A 82 -0.92 -43.58 9.01
N CYS A 83 -0.11 -44.14 9.91
CA CYS A 83 0.44 -45.51 9.98
C CYS A 83 1.30 -46.00 8.81
#